data_AF-A0A432JG79-F1
#
_entry.id   AF-A0A432JG79-F1
#
_cell.length_a   1.000
_cell.length_b   1.000
_cell.length_c   1.000
_cell.angle_alpha   90.00
_cell.angle_beta   90.00
_cell.angle_gamma   90.00
#
_symmetry.space_group_name_H-M   'P 1'
#
loop_
_entity.id
_entity.type
_entity.pdbx_description
1 polymer ?
#
loop_
_entity_poly.entity_id
_entity_poly.type
_entity_poly.pdbx_seq_one_letter_code
_entity_poly.pdbx_strand_id
1 'polypeptide(L)'
;MSHIELRCPKCGTTRPADMSAEACLACGSPLDVGYFAFDDAKGDTVPTPVHDTSARVTLGEGNTPCVVLNTIGGRLPLGRLYAKLEFLNPTGSFKDRGTATMLSVAREHGVAELVEDSSGNAGASVSAYAARAGIKSHIFVPVDAPEAKLRQIRAYGTAVHPIEGPREAVTKAAIAYAQQNRLVYASHMLSPYFAEGTKTFAYEAVEQFDAGMPEHILFPVGNGSLLIGAFNGFKEMQASGRIEKIPRLHCVQPRNVMPLVAAFNGQEWGPEDAAKTVAGGISIAAPSRQWQILDILRLTGGSAVAVEESSILKMQRDLAEDEGIFAEPTSAAAFAGLEILTSEGVIQEGDDVLVPVTGFGLKDEPPASN
;
A
#
# COMPACT_ATOMS: atom_id res chain seq x y z
N MET A 1 -10.41 14.98 -24.52
CA MET A 1 -11.47 14.26 -23.77
C MET A 1 -10.73 13.38 -22.78
N SER A 2 -11.20 13.26 -21.53
CA SER A 2 -10.55 12.39 -20.54
C SER A 2 -10.57 10.94 -21.06
N HIS A 3 -9.42 10.26 -21.09
CA HIS A 3 -9.32 8.82 -21.42
C HIS A 3 -9.73 7.92 -20.24
N ILE A 4 -10.03 8.55 -19.10
CA ILE A 4 -10.46 7.91 -17.86
C ILE A 4 -11.77 8.49 -17.31
N GLU A 5 -12.43 7.71 -16.47
CA GLU A 5 -13.51 8.09 -15.57
C GLU A 5 -13.23 7.59 -14.16
N LEU A 6 -13.94 8.14 -13.17
CA LEU A 6 -13.97 7.54 -11.83
C LEU A 6 -15.18 6.64 -11.71
N ARG A 7 -14.95 5.39 -11.33
CA ARG A 7 -15.97 4.34 -11.25
C ARG A 7 -16.03 3.74 -9.86
N CYS A 8 -17.23 3.59 -9.33
CA CYS A 8 -17.44 2.90 -8.07
C CYS A 8 -17.31 1.38 -8.28
N PRO A 9 -16.34 0.69 -7.65
CA PRO A 9 -16.18 -0.76 -7.81
C PRO A 9 -17.31 -1.55 -7.15
N LYS A 10 -18.12 -0.94 -6.26
CA LYS A 10 -19.23 -1.60 -5.55
C LYS A 10 -20.56 -1.57 -6.31
N CYS A 11 -20.95 -0.41 -6.85
CA CYS A 11 -22.27 -0.23 -7.49
C CYS A 11 -22.19 0.18 -8.97
N GLY A 12 -20.98 0.36 -9.52
CA GLY A 12 -20.78 0.67 -10.93
C GLY A 12 -21.07 2.11 -11.35
N THR A 13 -21.59 2.96 -10.45
CA THR A 13 -21.80 4.39 -10.73
C THR A 13 -20.49 5.05 -11.16
N THR A 14 -20.55 5.84 -12.23
CA THR A 14 -19.39 6.57 -12.77
C THR A 14 -19.58 8.07 -12.66
N ARG A 15 -18.47 8.80 -12.75
CA ARG A 15 -18.44 10.26 -12.86
C ARG A 15 -17.18 10.73 -13.61
N PRO A 16 -17.16 11.96 -14.15
CA PRO A 16 -15.96 12.55 -14.74
C PRO A 16 -14.76 12.51 -13.79
N ALA A 17 -13.57 12.34 -14.35
CA ALA A 17 -12.34 12.34 -13.57
C ALA A 17 -11.98 13.74 -13.06
N ASP A 18 -11.67 13.82 -11.77
CA ASP A 18 -11.20 15.00 -11.08
C ASP A 18 -10.27 14.60 -9.92
N MET A 19 -9.70 15.59 -9.21
CA MET A 19 -8.83 15.36 -8.05
C MET A 19 -9.57 15.24 -6.72
N SER A 20 -10.89 15.18 -6.70
CA SER A 20 -11.65 15.08 -5.45
C SER A 20 -11.50 13.67 -4.86
N ALA A 21 -11.26 13.60 -3.55
CA ALA A 21 -11.27 12.35 -2.79
C ALA A 21 -12.69 11.94 -2.34
N GLU A 22 -13.72 12.42 -3.04
CA GLU A 22 -15.11 12.11 -2.72
C GLU A 22 -15.40 10.64 -3.01
N ALA A 23 -16.07 10.00 -2.06
CA ALA A 23 -16.59 8.66 -2.25
C ALA A 23 -17.80 8.67 -3.21
N CYS A 24 -18.21 7.49 -3.66
CA CYS A 24 -19.39 7.31 -4.48
C CYS A 24 -20.63 7.92 -3.81
N LEU A 25 -21.30 8.85 -4.49
CA LEU A 25 -22.51 9.51 -3.97
C LEU A 25 -23.69 8.55 -3.75
N ALA A 26 -23.69 7.38 -4.42
CA ALA A 26 -24.77 6.41 -4.30
C ALA A 26 -24.60 5.45 -3.11
N CYS A 27 -23.37 5.09 -2.73
CA CYS A 27 -23.14 4.03 -1.74
C CYS A 27 -21.98 4.28 -0.76
N GLY A 28 -21.29 5.43 -0.86
CA GLY A 28 -20.19 5.81 0.02
C GLY A 28 -18.89 5.04 -0.17
N SER A 29 -18.78 4.18 -1.19
CA SER A 29 -17.52 3.45 -1.46
C SER A 29 -16.47 4.38 -2.08
N PRO A 30 -15.18 4.24 -1.72
CA PRO A 30 -14.08 4.79 -2.50
C PRO A 30 -14.18 4.37 -3.98
N LEU A 31 -13.70 5.24 -4.88
CA LEU A 31 -13.77 5.06 -6.33
C LEU A 31 -12.46 4.50 -6.88
N ASP A 32 -12.52 3.87 -8.05
CA ASP A 32 -11.36 3.40 -8.83
C ASP A 32 -11.30 4.14 -10.17
N VAL A 33 -10.16 4.06 -10.86
CA VAL A 33 -10.04 4.58 -12.24
C VAL A 33 -10.64 3.57 -13.21
N GLY A 34 -11.51 4.03 -14.10
CA GLY A 34 -11.99 3.29 -15.27
C GLY A 34 -11.39 3.86 -16.55
N TYR A 35 -10.90 3.02 -17.45
CA TYR A 35 -10.35 3.42 -18.75
C TYR A 35 -11.40 3.21 -19.84
N PHE A 36 -11.67 4.22 -20.67
CA PHE A 36 -12.70 4.12 -21.73
C PHE A 36 -12.28 3.22 -22.89
N ALA A 37 -10.98 3.22 -23.21
CA ALA A 37 -10.37 2.32 -24.18
C ALA A 37 -8.88 2.25 -23.84
N PHE A 38 -8.44 1.08 -23.37
CA PHE A 38 -7.02 0.74 -23.30
C PHE A 38 -6.84 -0.53 -24.11
N ASP A 39 -6.25 -0.38 -25.29
CA ASP A 39 -5.91 -1.50 -26.16
C ASP A 39 -4.40 -1.78 -25.98
N ASP A 40 -4.09 -2.66 -25.04
CA ASP A 40 -2.76 -3.23 -24.92
C ASP A 40 -2.86 -4.75 -25.05
N ALA A 41 -2.99 -5.20 -26.29
CA ALA A 41 -3.05 -6.61 -26.64
C ALA A 41 -1.80 -7.41 -26.20
N LYS A 42 -0.71 -6.75 -25.76
CA LYS A 42 0.55 -7.41 -25.35
C LYS A 42 0.88 -7.28 -23.86
N GLY A 43 0.22 -6.38 -23.13
CA GLY A 43 0.49 -6.13 -21.71
C GLY A 43 1.87 -5.52 -21.44
N ASP A 44 2.47 -4.87 -22.44
CA ASP A 44 3.81 -4.27 -22.35
C ASP A 44 3.77 -2.85 -21.76
N THR A 45 2.58 -2.24 -21.68
CA THR A 45 2.41 -0.87 -21.20
C THR A 45 1.49 -0.85 -19.99
N VAL A 46 1.93 -0.21 -18.90
CA VAL A 46 1.06 0.05 -17.76
C VAL A 46 0.02 1.12 -18.14
N PRO A 47 -1.29 0.83 -18.12
CA PRO A 47 -2.30 1.87 -18.28
C PRO A 47 -2.13 2.91 -17.18
N THR A 48 -2.17 4.19 -17.56
CA THR A 48 -1.91 5.30 -16.63
C THR A 48 -3.01 6.37 -16.71
N PRO A 49 -3.45 6.93 -15.58
CA PRO A 49 -4.42 8.02 -15.57
C PRO A 49 -3.81 9.36 -16.00
N VAL A 50 -2.49 9.45 -16.18
CA VAL A 50 -1.78 10.66 -16.59
C VAL A 50 -1.78 10.76 -18.11
N HIS A 51 -2.50 11.72 -18.68
CA HIS A 51 -2.60 11.89 -20.13
C HIS A 51 -1.44 12.74 -20.67
N ASP A 52 -1.18 13.89 -20.05
CA ASP A 52 -0.03 14.73 -20.39
C ASP A 52 1.27 14.19 -19.77
N THR A 53 2.10 13.57 -20.59
CA THR A 53 3.42 13.08 -20.17
C THR A 53 4.34 14.15 -19.57
N SER A 54 4.15 15.43 -19.90
CA SER A 54 4.93 16.54 -19.33
C SER A 54 4.58 16.83 -17.86
N ALA A 55 3.38 16.43 -17.44
CA ALA A 55 2.90 16.54 -16.06
C ALA A 55 3.46 15.45 -15.15
N ARG A 56 4.09 14.39 -15.71
CA ARG A 56 4.66 13.29 -14.92
C ARG A 56 5.64 13.81 -13.86
N VAL A 57 5.39 13.40 -12.62
CA VAL A 57 6.21 13.65 -11.44
C VAL A 57 6.82 12.32 -11.04
N THR A 58 8.14 12.20 -11.15
CA THR A 58 8.86 10.99 -10.76
C THR A 58 10.15 11.35 -10.02
N LEU A 59 10.54 10.46 -9.11
CA LEU A 59 11.83 10.40 -8.44
C LEU A 59 12.59 9.11 -8.80
N GLY A 60 12.11 8.35 -9.79
CA GLY A 60 12.65 7.04 -10.17
C GLY A 60 12.12 5.89 -9.32
N GLU A 61 10.93 6.04 -8.72
CA GLU A 61 10.22 4.96 -8.03
C GLU A 61 9.89 3.77 -8.93
N GLY A 62 9.75 2.61 -8.30
CA GLY A 62 9.62 1.33 -8.97
C GLY A 62 10.98 0.69 -9.27
N ASN A 63 10.93 -0.29 -10.16
CA ASN A 63 12.03 -1.19 -10.51
C ASN A 63 12.81 -1.71 -9.29
N THR A 64 12.09 -2.02 -8.20
CA THR A 64 12.72 -2.44 -6.94
C THR A 64 13.19 -3.90 -7.07
N PRO A 65 14.33 -4.27 -6.46
CA PRO A 65 14.83 -5.64 -6.51
C PRO A 65 13.88 -6.68 -5.93
N CYS A 66 13.82 -7.85 -6.56
CA CYS A 66 13.36 -9.10 -5.96
C CYS A 66 14.59 -9.94 -5.59
N VAL A 67 14.74 -10.28 -4.31
CA VAL A 67 15.86 -11.08 -3.81
C VAL A 67 15.37 -12.38 -3.19
N VAL A 68 16.15 -13.45 -3.32
CA VAL A 68 15.88 -14.74 -2.67
C VAL A 68 16.35 -14.68 -1.21
N LEU A 69 15.51 -15.11 -0.27
CA LEU A 69 15.85 -15.26 1.14
C LEU A 69 16.24 -16.71 1.42
N ASN A 70 17.54 -16.95 1.63
CA ASN A 70 18.05 -18.31 1.74
C ASN A 70 17.93 -18.88 3.15
N THR A 71 18.21 -18.07 4.17
CA THR A 71 18.26 -18.51 5.56
C THR A 71 16.86 -18.67 6.13
N ILE A 72 16.01 -17.65 6.00
CA ILE A 72 14.62 -17.67 6.45
C ILE A 72 13.81 -18.64 5.57
N GLY A 73 14.01 -18.60 4.25
CA GLY A 73 13.35 -19.54 3.33
C GLY A 73 13.70 -21.00 3.67
N GLY A 74 14.96 -21.29 3.99
CA GLY A 74 15.43 -22.63 4.36
C GLY A 74 14.94 -23.15 5.72
N ARG A 75 14.26 -22.33 6.54
CA ARG A 75 13.60 -22.77 7.78
C ARG A 75 12.22 -23.39 7.53
N LEU A 76 11.66 -23.17 6.36
CA LEU A 76 10.31 -23.58 5.98
C LEU A 76 10.38 -24.57 4.80
N PRO A 77 9.41 -25.48 4.67
CA PRO A 77 9.34 -26.43 3.55
C PRO A 77 8.91 -25.75 2.23
N LEU A 78 9.48 -24.61 1.86
CA LEU A 78 9.12 -23.85 0.65
C LEU A 78 10.00 -24.25 -0.53
N GLY A 79 9.54 -23.93 -1.75
CA GLY A 79 10.41 -23.93 -2.93
C GLY A 79 11.43 -22.80 -2.81
N ARG A 80 10.96 -21.56 -2.96
CA ARG A 80 11.75 -20.35 -2.77
C ARG A 80 10.94 -19.26 -2.08
N LEU A 81 11.60 -18.56 -1.15
CA LEU A 81 11.09 -17.35 -0.53
C LEU A 81 11.77 -16.14 -1.17
N TYR A 82 10.96 -15.22 -1.70
CA TYR A 82 11.42 -13.98 -2.31
C TYR A 82 10.97 -12.76 -1.49
N ALA A 83 11.82 -11.75 -1.44
CA ALA A 83 11.52 -10.43 -0.90
C ALA A 83 11.55 -9.38 -2.02
N LYS A 84 10.44 -8.67 -2.24
CA LYS A 84 10.41 -7.47 -3.11
C LYS A 84 10.77 -6.25 -2.25
N LEU A 85 11.94 -5.66 -2.48
CA LEU A 85 12.51 -4.62 -1.62
C LEU A 85 11.90 -3.24 -1.89
N GLU A 86 10.61 -3.09 -1.61
CA GLU A 86 9.84 -1.86 -1.83
C GLU A 86 10.35 -0.66 -1.02
N PHE A 87 11.12 -0.88 0.04
CA PHE A 87 11.80 0.17 0.76
C PHE A 87 12.94 0.85 -0.02
N LEU A 88 13.37 0.31 -1.16
CA LEU A 88 14.38 0.95 -2.01
C LEU A 88 13.80 2.04 -2.93
N ASN A 89 12.50 2.31 -2.83
CA ASN A 89 11.90 3.48 -3.44
C ASN A 89 12.43 4.80 -2.81
N PRO A 90 12.33 5.95 -3.51
CA PRO A 90 13.01 7.21 -3.16
C PRO A 90 12.84 7.72 -1.73
N THR A 91 11.65 7.58 -1.14
CA THR A 91 11.37 8.00 0.24
C THR A 91 11.49 6.85 1.23
N GLY A 92 11.83 5.65 0.78
CA GLY A 92 12.05 4.49 1.61
C GLY A 92 10.79 3.62 1.81
N SER A 93 9.82 3.64 0.89
CA SER A 93 8.62 2.79 0.98
C SER A 93 7.86 2.66 -0.34
N PHE A 94 7.00 1.64 -0.46
CA PHE A 94 6.12 1.45 -1.62
C PHE A 94 5.17 2.62 -1.92
N LYS A 95 4.95 3.52 -0.95
CA LYS A 95 4.00 4.64 -1.08
C LYS A 95 4.35 5.55 -2.25
N ASP A 96 5.62 5.59 -2.61
CA ASP A 96 6.17 6.37 -3.71
C ASP A 96 5.50 6.02 -5.05
N ARG A 97 5.20 4.74 -5.29
CA ARG A 97 4.48 4.28 -6.50
C ARG A 97 3.14 4.97 -6.66
N GLY A 98 2.33 4.95 -5.59
CA GLY A 98 1.00 5.56 -5.59
C GLY A 98 1.05 7.08 -5.65
N THR A 99 1.98 7.67 -4.88
CA THR A 99 2.15 9.11 -4.83
C THR A 99 2.62 9.68 -6.17
N ALA A 100 3.56 9.03 -6.87
CA ALA A 100 4.03 9.50 -8.17
C ALA A 100 2.87 9.70 -9.17
N THR A 101 2.00 8.69 -9.30
CA THR A 101 0.81 8.77 -10.15
C THR A 101 -0.16 9.84 -9.66
N MET A 102 -0.49 9.85 -8.36
CA MET A 102 -1.42 10.82 -7.79
C MET A 102 -0.97 12.28 -7.97
N LEU A 103 0.32 12.56 -7.79
CA LEU A 103 0.88 13.91 -7.92
C LEU A 103 1.07 14.32 -9.38
N SER A 104 1.30 13.36 -10.29
CA SER A 104 1.28 13.59 -11.73
C SER A 104 -0.11 14.04 -12.20
N VAL A 105 -1.18 13.34 -11.76
CA VAL A 105 -2.55 13.75 -12.05
C VAL A 105 -2.87 15.10 -11.41
N ALA A 106 -2.44 15.33 -10.17
CA ALA A 106 -2.61 16.63 -9.51
C ALA A 106 -1.98 17.77 -10.32
N ARG A 107 -0.75 17.58 -10.80
CA ARG A 107 -0.03 18.56 -11.63
C ARG A 107 -0.73 18.78 -12.97
N GLU A 108 -1.21 17.73 -13.62
CA GLU A 108 -1.98 17.80 -14.86
C GLU A 108 -3.27 18.62 -14.70
N HIS A 109 -3.94 18.48 -13.55
CA HIS A 109 -5.12 19.26 -13.18
C HIS A 109 -4.80 20.68 -12.65
N GLY A 110 -3.53 21.11 -12.67
CA GLY A 110 -3.12 22.44 -12.24
C GLY A 110 -3.23 22.66 -10.72
N VAL A 111 -3.19 21.60 -9.91
CA VAL A 111 -3.22 21.71 -8.45
C VAL A 111 -1.93 22.39 -7.96
N ALA A 112 -2.06 23.55 -7.34
CA ALA A 112 -0.93 24.30 -6.77
C ALA A 112 -0.67 23.96 -5.30
N GLU A 113 -1.69 23.47 -4.59
CA GLU A 113 -1.64 23.23 -3.15
C GLU A 113 -2.57 22.06 -2.75
N LEU A 114 -2.12 21.21 -1.84
CA LEU A 114 -2.85 20.01 -1.38
C LEU A 114 -2.69 19.73 0.11
N VAL A 115 -3.57 18.86 0.62
CA VAL A 115 -3.66 18.46 2.02
C VAL A 115 -3.62 16.94 2.14
N GLU A 116 -2.93 16.42 3.14
CA GLU A 116 -2.91 15.00 3.48
C GLU A 116 -2.78 14.79 5.01
N ASP A 117 -3.27 13.67 5.55
CA ASP A 117 -3.40 13.33 6.97
C ASP A 117 -2.54 12.14 7.47
N SER A 118 -1.23 12.12 7.21
CA SER A 118 -0.34 11.02 7.60
C SER A 118 0.99 11.48 8.20
N SER A 119 1.31 10.97 9.39
CA SER A 119 2.64 11.06 9.99
C SER A 119 3.62 9.96 9.57
N GLY A 120 3.21 9.08 8.65
CA GLY A 120 3.98 7.89 8.28
C GLY A 120 4.60 7.97 6.87
N ASN A 121 4.82 6.78 6.30
CA ASN A 121 5.34 6.62 4.94
C ASN A 121 4.56 7.41 3.89
N ALA A 122 3.23 7.55 4.04
CA ALA A 122 2.42 8.29 3.08
C ALA A 122 2.69 9.80 3.14
N GLY A 123 2.78 10.39 4.34
CA GLY A 123 3.10 11.81 4.51
C GLY A 123 4.50 12.15 4.00
N ALA A 124 5.49 11.27 4.24
CA ALA A 124 6.84 11.43 3.70
C ALA A 124 6.86 11.38 2.17
N SER A 125 6.17 10.39 1.58
CA SER A 125 6.01 10.25 0.14
C SER A 125 5.35 11.49 -0.47
N VAL A 126 4.15 11.85 -0.01
CA VAL A 126 3.41 13.02 -0.53
C VAL A 126 4.24 14.30 -0.41
N SER A 127 4.95 14.50 0.69
CA SER A 127 5.85 15.65 0.87
C SER A 127 6.97 15.69 -0.17
N ALA A 128 7.65 14.57 -0.42
CA ALA A 128 8.74 14.49 -1.39
C ALA A 128 8.28 14.78 -2.82
N TYR A 129 7.18 14.15 -3.24
CA TYR A 129 6.66 14.30 -4.59
C TYR A 129 5.97 15.66 -4.80
N ALA A 130 5.34 16.24 -3.77
CA ALA A 130 4.81 17.59 -3.83
C ALA A 130 5.96 18.60 -4.03
N ALA A 131 7.05 18.47 -3.26
CA ALA A 131 8.25 19.29 -3.45
C ALA A 131 8.83 19.15 -4.87
N ARG A 132 8.92 17.91 -5.38
CA ARG A 132 9.37 17.63 -6.76
C ARG A 132 8.45 18.24 -7.82
N ALA A 133 7.15 18.24 -7.58
CA ALA A 133 6.13 18.77 -8.48
C ALA A 133 5.99 20.30 -8.43
N GLY A 134 6.58 20.96 -7.42
CA GLY A 134 6.33 22.38 -7.15
C GLY A 134 4.94 22.65 -6.57
N ILE A 135 4.33 21.66 -5.94
CA ILE A 135 3.01 21.74 -5.29
C ILE A 135 3.23 21.99 -3.80
N LYS A 136 2.55 22.98 -3.24
CA LYS A 136 2.59 23.23 -1.79
C LYS A 136 1.80 22.15 -1.05
N SER A 137 2.41 21.50 -0.07
CA SER A 137 1.80 20.43 0.72
C SER A 137 1.50 20.89 2.14
N HIS A 138 0.40 20.37 2.70
CA HIS A 138 -0.01 20.49 4.09
C HIS A 138 -0.18 19.09 4.68
N ILE A 139 0.74 18.64 5.54
CA ILE A 139 0.63 17.33 6.21
C ILE A 139 0.08 17.53 7.63
N PHE A 140 -1.06 16.93 7.91
CA PHE A 140 -1.64 16.85 9.24
C PHE A 140 -1.14 15.59 9.95
N VAL A 141 -0.62 15.74 11.16
CA VAL A 141 0.02 14.66 11.94
C VAL A 141 -0.48 14.69 13.37
N PRO A 142 -0.54 13.56 14.09
CA PRO A 142 -0.78 13.60 15.53
C PRO A 142 0.44 14.21 16.25
N VAL A 143 0.20 14.87 17.39
CA VAL A 143 1.25 15.54 18.19
C VAL A 143 2.31 14.55 18.68
N ASP A 144 1.93 13.29 18.93
CA ASP A 144 2.80 12.22 19.43
C ASP A 144 3.44 11.38 18.31
N ALA A 145 3.37 11.84 17.05
CA ALA A 145 4.01 11.17 15.93
C ALA A 145 5.52 11.00 16.16
N PRO A 146 6.11 9.83 15.83
CA PRO A 146 7.54 9.58 16.02
C PRO A 146 8.40 10.63 15.30
N GLU A 147 9.32 11.24 16.05
CA GLU A 147 10.13 12.36 15.54
C GLU A 147 10.98 11.96 14.33
N ALA A 148 11.45 10.70 14.24
CA ALA A 148 12.17 10.19 13.07
C ALA A 148 11.35 10.37 11.77
N LYS A 149 10.04 10.09 11.81
CA LYS A 149 9.14 10.23 10.66
C LYS A 149 8.84 11.70 10.35
N LEU A 150 8.66 12.51 11.39
CA LEU A 150 8.43 13.95 11.23
C LEU A 150 9.64 14.68 10.63
N ARG A 151 10.87 14.27 10.98
CA ARG A 151 12.09 14.83 10.37
C ARG A 151 12.10 14.67 8.86
N GLN A 152 11.73 13.49 8.36
CA GLN A 152 11.68 13.24 6.91
C GLN A 152 10.63 14.13 6.23
N ILE A 153 9.42 14.22 6.80
CA ILE A 153 8.34 15.07 6.26
C ILE A 153 8.77 16.54 6.19
N ARG A 154 9.36 17.07 7.27
CA ARG A 154 9.80 18.47 7.37
C ARG A 154 10.96 18.78 6.40
N ALA A 155 11.83 17.81 6.12
CA ALA A 155 12.97 17.99 5.23
C ALA A 155 12.57 18.38 3.80
N TYR A 156 11.36 18.02 3.36
CA TYR A 156 10.84 18.35 2.03
C TYR A 156 10.15 19.72 1.95
N GLY A 157 10.13 20.50 3.03
CA GLY A 157 9.57 21.86 3.04
C GLY A 157 8.03 21.92 3.15
N THR A 158 7.38 20.82 3.52
CA THR A 158 5.93 20.78 3.75
C THR A 158 5.53 21.59 4.99
N ALA A 159 4.37 22.26 4.93
CA ALA A 159 3.70 22.78 6.12
C ALA A 159 3.14 21.61 6.96
N VAL A 160 3.70 21.39 8.15
CA VAL A 160 3.25 20.35 9.09
C VAL A 160 2.28 20.93 10.10
N HIS A 161 1.12 20.28 10.28
CA HIS A 161 0.04 20.68 11.19
C HIS A 161 -0.17 19.61 12.26
N PRO A 162 0.41 19.77 13.47
CA PRO A 162 0.19 18.85 14.57
C PRO A 162 -1.24 18.98 15.12
N ILE A 163 -1.91 17.85 15.34
CA ILE A 163 -3.28 17.77 15.86
C ILE A 163 -3.29 16.87 17.10
N GLU A 164 -3.91 17.33 18.17
CA GLU A 164 -4.11 16.52 19.37
C GLU A 164 -5.23 15.50 19.16
N GLY A 165 -5.04 14.30 19.71
CA GLY A 165 -6.03 13.23 19.70
C GLY A 165 -5.73 12.10 18.71
N PRO A 166 -6.69 11.17 18.53
CA PRO A 166 -6.50 9.97 17.74
C PRO A 166 -6.48 10.27 16.23
N ARG A 167 -6.16 9.26 15.43
CA ARG A 167 -6.07 9.38 13.96
C ARG A 167 -7.31 10.00 13.33
N GLU A 168 -8.50 9.68 13.82
CA GLU A 168 -9.77 10.23 13.34
C GLU A 168 -9.85 11.75 13.52
N ALA A 169 -9.25 12.30 14.59
CA ALA A 169 -9.18 13.73 14.81
C ALA A 169 -8.27 14.42 13.78
N VAL A 170 -7.12 13.80 13.48
CA VAL A 170 -6.18 14.26 12.43
C VAL A 170 -6.87 14.28 11.06
N THR A 171 -7.53 13.18 10.68
CA THR A 171 -8.28 13.09 9.42
C THR A 171 -9.38 14.15 9.33
N LYS A 172 -10.17 14.34 10.40
CA LYS A 172 -11.22 15.37 10.43
C LYS A 172 -10.65 16.78 10.27
N ALA A 173 -9.54 17.09 10.93
CA ALA A 173 -8.88 18.39 10.82
C ALA A 173 -8.36 18.65 9.40
N ALA A 174 -7.73 17.65 8.77
CA ALA A 174 -7.22 17.74 7.40
C ALA A 174 -8.35 17.98 6.39
N ILE A 175 -9.46 17.23 6.49
CA ILE A 175 -10.63 17.39 5.62
C ILE A 175 -11.26 18.77 5.81
N ALA A 176 -11.43 19.21 7.06
CA ALA A 176 -11.99 20.53 7.35
C ALA A 176 -11.11 21.66 6.79
N TYR A 177 -9.79 21.55 6.93
CA TYR A 177 -8.84 22.51 6.37
C TYR A 177 -8.91 22.55 4.84
N ALA A 178 -8.95 21.38 4.19
CA ALA A 178 -9.08 21.29 2.74
C ALA A 178 -10.38 21.95 2.24
N GLN A 179 -11.51 21.68 2.91
CA GLN A 179 -12.81 22.27 2.57
C GLN A 179 -12.84 23.79 2.76
N GLN A 180 -12.35 24.29 3.90
CA GLN A 180 -12.32 25.72 4.23
C GLN A 180 -11.47 26.53 3.25
N ASN A 181 -10.36 25.96 2.78
CA ASN A 181 -9.41 26.62 1.89
C ASN A 181 -9.61 26.23 0.41
N ARG A 182 -10.61 25.40 0.08
CA ARG A 182 -10.88 24.89 -1.28
C ARG A 182 -9.67 24.18 -1.90
N LEU A 183 -8.96 23.39 -1.11
CA LEU A 183 -7.78 22.64 -1.51
C LEU A 183 -8.13 21.17 -1.82
N VAL A 184 -7.25 20.51 -2.58
CA VAL A 184 -7.35 19.08 -2.86
C VAL A 184 -6.93 18.29 -1.61
N TYR A 185 -7.80 17.40 -1.15
CA TYR A 185 -7.45 16.41 -0.15
C TYR A 185 -6.86 15.16 -0.82
N ALA A 186 -5.53 15.06 -0.87
CA ALA A 186 -4.78 14.03 -1.58
C ALA A 186 -4.59 12.76 -0.72
N SER A 187 -5.69 12.18 -0.24
CA SER A 187 -5.64 11.03 0.64
C SER A 187 -5.08 9.79 -0.06
N HIS A 188 -3.97 9.25 0.44
CA HIS A 188 -3.41 7.97 -0.01
C HIS A 188 -4.33 6.76 0.20
N MET A 189 -5.40 6.92 0.99
CA MET A 189 -6.38 5.87 1.29
C MET A 189 -7.56 5.90 0.31
N LEU A 190 -8.01 7.10 -0.06
CA LEU A 190 -9.23 7.30 -0.86
C LEU A 190 -8.94 7.57 -2.33
N SER A 191 -7.77 8.15 -2.65
CA SER A 191 -7.42 8.56 -4.00
C SER A 191 -7.41 7.36 -4.96
N PRO A 192 -8.23 7.37 -6.03
CA PRO A 192 -8.19 6.32 -7.07
C PRO A 192 -6.82 6.29 -7.77
N TYR A 193 -6.19 7.45 -7.94
CA TYR A 193 -4.89 7.58 -8.62
C TYR A 193 -3.73 7.01 -7.80
N PHE A 194 -3.86 7.00 -6.47
CA PHE A 194 -2.88 6.34 -5.60
C PHE A 194 -2.89 4.82 -5.83
N ALA A 195 -4.08 4.22 -5.92
CA ALA A 195 -4.22 2.79 -6.21
C ALA A 195 -3.72 2.42 -7.62
N GLU A 196 -3.92 3.30 -8.60
CA GLU A 196 -3.34 3.10 -9.94
C GLU A 196 -1.82 3.08 -9.93
N GLY A 197 -1.16 3.93 -9.13
CA GLY A 197 0.29 3.88 -9.02
C GLY A 197 0.78 2.60 -8.35
N THR A 198 0.11 2.10 -7.31
CA THR A 198 0.53 0.86 -6.63
C THR A 198 0.38 -0.39 -7.48
N LYS A 199 -0.43 -0.38 -8.54
CA LYS A 199 -0.57 -1.53 -9.46
C LYS A 199 0.71 -1.87 -10.23
N THR A 200 1.60 -0.89 -10.41
CA THR A 200 2.92 -1.08 -11.03
C THR A 200 3.75 -2.16 -10.32
N PHE A 201 3.49 -2.42 -9.04
CA PHE A 201 4.07 -3.55 -8.32
C PHE A 201 3.87 -4.89 -9.06
N ALA A 202 2.66 -5.15 -9.55
CA ALA A 202 2.32 -6.39 -10.22
C ALA A 202 3.01 -6.50 -11.58
N TYR A 203 3.03 -5.42 -12.35
CA TYR A 203 3.73 -5.35 -13.64
C TYR A 203 5.21 -5.69 -13.47
N GLU A 204 5.89 -5.03 -12.52
CA GLU A 204 7.29 -5.32 -12.26
C GLU A 204 7.52 -6.74 -11.73
N ALA A 205 6.61 -7.28 -10.91
CA ALA A 205 6.74 -8.65 -10.45
C ALA A 205 6.66 -9.62 -11.63
N VAL A 206 5.68 -9.46 -12.53
CA VAL A 206 5.57 -10.32 -13.73
C VAL A 206 6.82 -10.21 -14.62
N GLU A 207 7.34 -9.00 -14.84
CA GLU A 207 8.57 -8.81 -15.61
C GLU A 207 9.80 -9.46 -14.98
N GLN A 208 9.92 -9.43 -13.64
CA GLN A 208 11.05 -10.00 -12.92
C GLN A 208 10.97 -11.53 -12.77
N PHE A 209 9.77 -12.09 -12.81
CA PHE A 209 9.50 -13.53 -12.68
C PHE A 209 9.07 -14.15 -14.01
N ASP A 210 9.61 -13.68 -15.15
CA ASP A 210 9.25 -14.09 -16.52
C ASP A 210 9.15 -15.62 -16.75
N ALA A 211 9.88 -16.42 -15.95
CA ALA A 211 9.87 -17.89 -15.99
C ALA A 211 8.73 -18.57 -15.20
N GLY A 212 7.94 -17.80 -14.44
CA GLY A 212 6.86 -18.29 -13.58
C GLY A 212 6.70 -17.43 -12.32
N MET A 213 5.49 -16.92 -12.10
CA MET A 213 5.13 -16.17 -10.89
C MET A 213 5.07 -17.09 -9.66
N PRO A 214 5.54 -16.63 -8.48
CA PRO A 214 5.29 -17.32 -7.21
C PRO A 214 3.79 -17.60 -7.00
N GLU A 215 3.46 -18.78 -6.46
CA GLU A 215 2.08 -19.19 -6.22
C GLU A 215 1.38 -18.31 -5.18
N HIS A 216 2.15 -17.77 -4.22
CA HIS A 216 1.65 -17.00 -3.09
C HIS A 216 2.32 -15.64 -2.96
N ILE A 217 1.53 -14.61 -2.65
CA ILE A 217 2.04 -13.29 -2.26
C ILE A 217 1.41 -12.86 -0.95
N LEU A 218 2.21 -12.60 0.09
CA LEU A 218 1.71 -12.20 1.41
C LEU A 218 1.92 -10.70 1.61
N PHE A 219 0.84 -9.96 1.82
CA PHE A 219 0.90 -8.53 2.08
C PHE A 219 0.67 -8.22 3.56
N PRO A 220 1.43 -7.29 4.16
CA PRO A 220 0.99 -6.64 5.38
C PRO A 220 -0.11 -5.63 5.03
N VAL A 221 -1.27 -5.72 5.69
CA VAL A 221 -2.48 -4.98 5.25
C VAL A 221 -3.07 -4.08 6.35
N GLY A 222 -3.04 -2.77 6.09
CA GLY A 222 -3.82 -1.76 6.81
C GLY A 222 -5.02 -1.36 5.95
N ASN A 223 -4.89 -0.26 5.20
CA ASN A 223 -5.90 0.16 4.20
C ASN A 223 -5.89 -0.65 2.89
N GLY A 224 -4.89 -1.51 2.68
CA GLY A 224 -4.82 -2.44 1.54
C GLY A 224 -4.46 -1.85 0.18
N SER A 225 -3.95 -0.62 0.09
CA SER A 225 -3.64 0.00 -1.21
C SER A 225 -2.61 -0.76 -2.06
N LEU A 226 -1.62 -1.42 -1.45
CA LEU A 226 -0.68 -2.27 -2.19
C LEU A 226 -1.33 -3.56 -2.69
N LEU A 227 -2.11 -4.25 -1.84
CA LEU A 227 -2.81 -5.48 -2.20
C LEU A 227 -3.84 -5.23 -3.32
N ILE A 228 -4.62 -4.16 -3.20
CA ILE A 228 -5.62 -3.76 -4.21
C ILE A 228 -4.93 -3.39 -5.52
N GLY A 229 -3.88 -2.57 -5.46
CA GLY A 229 -3.09 -2.23 -6.64
C GLY A 229 -2.51 -3.47 -7.30
N ALA A 230 -1.85 -4.34 -6.55
CA ALA A 230 -1.28 -5.58 -7.05
C ALA A 230 -2.34 -6.46 -7.72
N PHE A 231 -3.50 -6.66 -7.09
CA PHE A 231 -4.60 -7.40 -7.71
C PHE A 231 -5.09 -6.78 -9.03
N ASN A 232 -5.26 -5.45 -9.07
CA ASN A 232 -5.67 -4.76 -10.28
C ASN A 232 -4.63 -4.93 -11.41
N GLY A 233 -3.35 -4.78 -11.10
CA GLY A 233 -2.28 -5.00 -12.08
C GLY A 233 -2.22 -6.46 -12.54
N PHE A 234 -2.33 -7.44 -11.64
CA PHE A 234 -2.36 -8.85 -12.04
C PHE A 234 -3.59 -9.20 -12.89
N LYS A 235 -4.75 -8.58 -12.65
CA LYS A 235 -5.91 -8.73 -13.53
C LYS A 235 -5.64 -8.20 -14.94
N GLU A 236 -4.97 -7.05 -15.04
CA GLU A 236 -4.58 -6.48 -16.33
C GLU A 236 -3.57 -7.39 -17.04
N MET A 237 -2.56 -7.90 -16.32
CA MET A 237 -1.58 -8.86 -16.84
C MET A 237 -2.23 -10.18 -17.26
N GLN A 238 -3.20 -10.69 -16.51
CA GLN A 238 -3.96 -11.89 -16.89
C GLN A 238 -4.82 -11.64 -18.13
N ALA A 239 -5.50 -10.49 -18.22
CA ALA A 239 -6.33 -10.14 -19.37
C ALA A 239 -5.50 -9.98 -20.66
N SER A 240 -4.24 -9.53 -20.55
CA SER A 240 -3.29 -9.46 -21.67
C SER A 240 -2.63 -10.81 -22.02
N GLY A 241 -2.86 -11.86 -21.22
CA GLY A 241 -2.24 -13.18 -21.41
C GLY A 241 -0.78 -13.28 -20.94
N ARG A 242 -0.25 -12.26 -20.26
CA ARG A 242 1.12 -12.28 -19.70
C ARG A 242 1.28 -13.23 -18.53
N ILE A 243 0.20 -13.50 -17.82
CA ILE A 243 0.13 -14.57 -16.81
C ILE A 243 -1.15 -15.38 -17.03
N GLU A 244 -1.09 -16.69 -16.80
CA GLU A 244 -2.27 -17.55 -16.90
C GLU A 244 -3.17 -17.40 -15.66
N LYS A 245 -2.54 -17.22 -14.50
CA LYS A 245 -3.21 -17.22 -13.20
C LYS A 245 -2.65 -16.13 -12.29
N ILE A 246 -3.56 -15.45 -11.59
CA ILE A 246 -3.19 -14.51 -10.51
C ILE A 246 -2.71 -15.31 -9.29
N PRO A 247 -1.55 -14.97 -8.68
CA PRO A 247 -1.10 -15.58 -7.43
C PRO A 247 -2.15 -15.48 -6.32
N ARG A 248 -2.13 -16.43 -5.38
CA ARG A 248 -2.95 -16.34 -4.18
C ARG A 248 -2.47 -15.17 -3.34
N LEU A 249 -3.33 -14.19 -3.08
CA LEU A 249 -2.96 -12.99 -2.33
C LEU A 249 -3.40 -13.14 -0.88
N HIS A 250 -2.48 -13.03 0.06
CA HIS A 250 -2.75 -13.20 1.48
C HIS A 250 -2.66 -11.87 2.23
N CYS A 251 -3.52 -11.71 3.23
CA CYS A 251 -3.57 -10.56 4.12
C CYS A 251 -2.99 -10.94 5.48
N VAL A 252 -2.00 -10.17 5.95
CA VAL A 252 -1.46 -10.32 7.30
C VAL A 252 -1.70 -9.04 8.10
N GLN A 253 -2.24 -9.19 9.31
CA GLN A 253 -2.46 -8.10 10.27
C GLN A 253 -1.86 -8.44 11.64
N PRO A 254 -1.47 -7.46 12.45
CA PRO A 254 -1.16 -7.71 13.86
C PRO A 254 -2.43 -8.12 14.60
N ARG A 255 -2.33 -9.06 15.55
CA ARG A 255 -3.45 -9.51 16.41
C ARG A 255 -4.14 -8.34 17.11
N ASN A 256 -3.37 -7.33 17.51
CA ASN A 256 -3.85 -6.15 18.22
C ASN A 256 -4.77 -5.26 17.37
N VAL A 257 -4.75 -5.37 16.03
CA VAL A 257 -5.64 -4.63 15.14
C VAL A 257 -5.86 -5.42 13.86
N MET A 258 -6.86 -6.30 13.89
CA MET A 258 -7.09 -7.33 12.88
C MET A 258 -8.49 -7.33 12.21
N PRO A 259 -9.09 -6.17 11.87
CA PRO A 259 -10.47 -6.13 11.35
C PRO A 259 -10.69 -6.94 10.06
N LEU A 260 -9.68 -7.05 9.19
CA LEU A 260 -9.79 -7.81 7.94
C LEU A 260 -9.70 -9.31 8.21
N VAL A 261 -8.83 -9.73 9.12
CA VAL A 261 -8.70 -11.14 9.53
C VAL A 261 -10.00 -11.60 10.20
N ALA A 262 -10.52 -10.80 11.13
CA ALA A 262 -11.76 -11.11 11.82
C ALA A 262 -12.92 -11.23 10.83
N ALA A 263 -13.09 -10.25 9.94
CA ALA A 263 -14.16 -10.28 8.95
C ALA A 263 -14.02 -11.40 7.91
N PHE A 264 -12.80 -11.79 7.53
CA PHE A 264 -12.56 -12.90 6.61
C PHE A 264 -12.92 -14.25 7.25
N ASN A 265 -12.60 -14.41 8.53
CA ASN A 265 -12.79 -15.65 9.29
C ASN A 265 -14.14 -15.72 10.03
N GLY A 266 -15.02 -14.73 9.86
CA GLY A 266 -16.32 -14.68 10.52
C GLY A 266 -16.26 -14.47 12.04
N GLN A 267 -15.23 -13.79 12.53
CA GLN A 267 -15.05 -13.42 13.93
C GLN A 267 -15.68 -12.05 14.21
N GLU A 268 -16.21 -11.87 15.41
CA GLU A 268 -16.66 -10.54 15.87
C GLU A 268 -15.45 -9.63 16.10
N TRP A 269 -15.55 -8.40 15.60
CA TRP A 269 -14.54 -7.35 15.78
C TRP A 269 -15.15 -5.97 15.56
N GLY A 270 -14.88 -5.05 16.48
CA GLY A 270 -15.18 -3.63 16.38
C GLY A 270 -13.92 -2.77 16.46
N PRO A 271 -13.96 -1.50 16.00
CA PRO A 271 -12.83 -0.58 16.15
C PRO A 271 -12.34 -0.40 17.60
N GLU A 272 -13.21 -0.58 18.58
CA GLU A 272 -12.94 -0.56 20.02
C GLU A 272 -12.04 -1.69 20.51
N ASP A 273 -11.95 -2.79 19.77
CA ASP A 273 -11.05 -3.92 20.09
C ASP A 273 -9.59 -3.63 19.72
N ALA A 274 -9.35 -2.56 18.95
CA ALA A 274 -8.02 -2.21 18.50
C ALA A 274 -7.12 -1.76 19.66
N ALA A 275 -5.92 -2.33 19.71
CA ALA A 275 -4.85 -2.00 20.64
C ALA A 275 -3.60 -1.51 19.89
N LYS A 276 -2.66 -0.94 20.65
CA LYS A 276 -1.37 -0.48 20.11
C LYS A 276 -0.59 -1.64 19.51
N THR A 277 -0.01 -1.43 18.33
CA THR A 277 0.85 -2.39 17.64
C THR A 277 2.18 -1.74 17.27
N VAL A 278 3.27 -2.53 17.25
CA VAL A 278 4.57 -2.13 16.72
C VAL A 278 4.53 -1.94 15.19
N ALA A 279 3.58 -2.59 14.51
CA ALA A 279 3.39 -2.49 13.06
C ALA A 279 2.52 -1.27 12.69
N GLY A 280 2.97 -0.07 13.04
CA GLY A 280 2.20 1.17 12.89
C GLY A 280 1.71 1.48 11.48
N GLY A 281 2.39 1.00 10.43
CA GLY A 281 1.98 1.17 9.03
C GLY A 281 0.67 0.44 8.66
N ILE A 282 0.24 -0.53 9.48
CA ILE A 282 -0.97 -1.32 9.29
C ILE A 282 -1.92 -1.26 10.51
N SER A 283 -1.72 -0.28 11.39
CA SER A 283 -2.62 0.00 12.51
C SER A 283 -3.88 0.74 12.04
N ILE A 284 -4.81 -0.01 11.44
CA ILE A 284 -6.07 0.52 10.87
C ILE A 284 -7.25 -0.29 11.39
N ALA A 285 -8.04 0.31 12.28
CA ALA A 285 -9.18 -0.34 12.92
C ALA A 285 -10.43 -0.43 12.02
N ALA A 286 -10.58 0.47 11.05
CA ALA A 286 -11.72 0.51 10.13
C ALA A 286 -11.25 0.81 8.68
N PRO A 287 -10.74 -0.18 7.93
CA PRO A 287 -10.29 0.02 6.55
C PRO A 287 -11.45 0.41 5.62
N SER A 288 -11.32 1.55 4.93
CA SER A 288 -12.37 2.09 4.04
C SER A 288 -12.74 1.17 2.87
N ARG A 289 -11.81 0.28 2.47
CA ARG A 289 -11.97 -0.69 1.38
C ARG A 289 -12.03 -2.14 1.87
N GLN A 290 -12.46 -2.37 3.13
CA GLN A 290 -12.54 -3.72 3.71
C GLN A 290 -13.25 -4.73 2.81
N TRP A 291 -14.46 -4.41 2.32
CA TRP A 291 -15.22 -5.33 1.46
C TRP A 291 -14.45 -5.73 0.19
N GLN A 292 -13.75 -4.77 -0.44
CA GLN A 292 -12.98 -5.00 -1.67
C GLN A 292 -11.79 -5.93 -1.39
N ILE A 293 -11.11 -5.74 -0.24
CA ILE A 293 -10.01 -6.61 0.17
C ILE A 293 -10.52 -8.04 0.40
N LEU A 294 -11.62 -8.21 1.13
CA LEU A 294 -12.20 -9.54 1.38
C LEU A 294 -12.58 -10.26 0.09
N ASP A 295 -13.17 -9.55 -0.87
CA ASP A 295 -13.51 -10.12 -2.18
C ASP A 295 -12.25 -10.53 -2.96
N ILE A 296 -11.18 -9.73 -2.93
CA ILE A 296 -9.90 -10.08 -3.57
C ILE A 296 -9.30 -11.35 -2.96
N LEU A 297 -9.27 -11.46 -1.62
CA LEU A 297 -8.76 -12.64 -0.94
C LEU A 297 -9.54 -13.90 -1.37
N ARG A 298 -10.87 -13.82 -1.42
CA ARG A 298 -11.72 -14.94 -1.87
C ARG A 298 -11.51 -15.29 -3.33
N LEU A 299 -11.48 -14.29 -4.22
CA LEU A 299 -11.32 -14.48 -5.67
C LEU A 299 -9.97 -15.08 -6.04
N THR A 300 -8.91 -14.72 -5.32
CA THR A 300 -7.55 -15.24 -5.54
C THR A 300 -7.28 -16.55 -4.79
N GLY A 301 -8.23 -17.04 -3.98
CA GLY A 301 -8.04 -18.23 -3.15
C GLY A 301 -6.97 -18.04 -2.08
N GLY A 302 -6.80 -16.80 -1.60
CA GLY A 302 -5.91 -16.43 -0.53
C GLY A 302 -6.57 -16.50 0.86
N SER A 303 -5.85 -16.02 1.86
CA SER A 303 -6.24 -16.13 3.28
C SER A 303 -5.93 -14.85 4.05
N ALA A 304 -6.52 -14.71 5.24
CA ALA A 304 -6.20 -13.64 6.18
C ALA A 304 -5.73 -14.24 7.52
N VAL A 305 -4.55 -13.83 7.99
CA VAL A 305 -3.97 -14.30 9.25
C VAL A 305 -3.54 -13.15 10.14
N ALA A 306 -3.66 -13.36 11.45
CA ALA A 306 -3.22 -12.42 12.46
C ALA A 306 -1.95 -12.94 13.16
N VAL A 307 -0.98 -12.05 13.37
CA VAL A 307 0.31 -12.37 13.99
C VAL A 307 0.50 -11.65 15.31
N GLU A 308 1.16 -12.30 16.26
CA GLU A 308 1.46 -11.71 17.56
C GLU A 308 2.60 -10.68 17.47
N GLU A 309 2.56 -9.66 18.32
CA GLU A 309 3.56 -8.57 18.36
C GLU A 309 5.00 -9.09 18.54
N SER A 310 5.17 -10.15 19.35
CA SER A 310 6.45 -10.80 19.57
C SER A 310 6.99 -11.47 18.31
N SER A 311 6.11 -12.07 17.50
CA SER A 311 6.49 -12.67 16.21
C SER A 311 6.91 -11.62 15.20
N ILE A 312 6.25 -10.45 15.18
CA ILE A 312 6.63 -9.31 14.32
C ILE A 312 8.05 -8.85 14.66
N LEU A 313 8.33 -8.60 15.94
CA LEU A 313 9.65 -8.14 16.39
C LEU A 313 10.74 -9.19 16.19
N LYS A 314 10.42 -10.47 16.43
CA LYS A 314 11.35 -11.57 16.13
C LYS A 314 11.69 -11.59 14.65
N MET A 315 10.68 -11.59 13.78
CA MET A 315 10.89 -11.66 12.33
C MET A 315 11.62 -10.43 11.79
N GLN A 316 11.40 -9.25 12.37
CA GLN A 316 12.17 -8.05 12.03
C GLN A 316 13.66 -8.23 12.33
N ARG A 317 14.01 -8.82 13.48
CA ARG A 317 15.40 -9.14 13.83
C ARG A 317 15.97 -10.21 12.91
N ASP A 318 15.23 -11.29 12.67
CA ASP A 318 15.67 -12.37 11.78
C ASP A 318 15.97 -11.84 10.36
N LEU A 319 15.09 -10.98 9.80
CA LEU A 319 15.36 -10.34 8.50
C LEU A 319 16.67 -9.55 8.50
N ALA A 320 16.97 -8.83 9.59
CA ALA A 320 18.18 -8.03 9.70
C ALA A 320 19.44 -8.89 9.90
N GLU A 321 19.39 -9.87 10.82
CA GLU A 321 20.54 -10.67 11.23
C GLU A 321 20.85 -11.82 10.26
N ASP A 322 19.81 -12.45 9.69
CA ASP A 322 19.96 -13.65 8.87
C ASP A 322 20.00 -13.38 7.36
N GLU A 323 19.38 -12.29 6.91
CA GLU A 323 19.27 -11.92 5.48
C GLU A 323 19.91 -10.57 5.15
N GLY A 324 20.33 -9.79 6.16
CA GLY A 324 20.88 -8.44 5.95
C GLY A 324 19.85 -7.40 5.48
N ILE A 325 18.55 -7.66 5.73
CA ILE A 325 17.44 -6.80 5.30
C ILE A 325 16.86 -6.07 6.51
N PHE A 326 17.17 -4.78 6.65
CA PHE A 326 16.61 -3.97 7.72
C PHE A 326 15.24 -3.40 7.36
N ALA A 327 14.19 -4.17 7.66
CA ALA A 327 12.80 -3.84 7.37
C ALA A 327 12.09 -3.12 8.53
N GLU A 328 11.04 -2.34 8.22
CA GLU A 328 10.11 -1.84 9.24
C GLU A 328 9.30 -3.01 9.87
N PRO A 329 8.78 -2.88 11.12
CA PRO A 329 7.97 -3.93 11.75
C PRO A 329 6.73 -4.31 10.92
N THR A 330 6.14 -3.35 10.20
CA THR A 330 5.03 -3.59 9.29
C THR A 330 5.37 -4.61 8.20
N SER A 331 6.55 -4.55 7.60
CA SER A 331 6.99 -5.53 6.62
C SER A 331 7.23 -6.90 7.25
N ALA A 332 7.85 -6.93 8.44
CA ALA A 332 8.14 -8.16 9.17
C ALA A 332 6.87 -8.95 9.54
N ALA A 333 5.74 -8.26 9.75
CA ALA A 333 4.46 -8.92 10.03
C ALA A 333 4.06 -9.91 8.93
N ALA A 334 4.28 -9.57 7.65
CA ALA A 334 3.93 -10.46 6.55
C ALA A 334 4.76 -11.75 6.53
N PHE A 335 6.05 -11.65 6.85
CA PHE A 335 6.93 -12.82 7.01
C PHE A 335 6.54 -13.66 8.25
N ALA A 336 6.13 -13.03 9.35
CA ALA A 336 5.60 -13.79 10.50
C ALA A 336 4.31 -14.56 10.13
N GLY A 337 3.50 -14.01 9.24
CA GLY A 337 2.29 -14.68 8.72
C GLY A 337 2.60 -15.89 7.84
N LEU A 338 3.78 -15.92 7.21
CA LEU A 338 4.23 -17.05 6.40
C LEU A 338 4.39 -18.33 7.22
N GLU A 339 4.95 -18.22 8.44
CA GLU A 339 5.10 -19.35 9.35
C GLU A 339 3.73 -19.98 9.68
N ILE A 340 2.72 -19.14 9.93
CA ILE A 340 1.35 -19.58 10.21
C ILE A 340 0.75 -20.29 8.99
N LEU A 341 0.76 -19.63 7.82
CA LEU A 341 0.14 -20.17 6.60
C LEU A 341 0.78 -21.48 6.13
N THR A 342 2.08 -21.64 6.38
CA THR A 342 2.79 -22.90 6.12
C THR A 342 2.37 -23.99 7.13
N SER A 343 2.28 -23.65 8.42
CA SER A 343 1.86 -24.60 9.47
C SER A 343 0.40 -25.08 9.31
N GLU A 344 -0.47 -24.22 8.78
CA GLU A 344 -1.87 -24.52 8.50
C GLU A 344 -2.07 -25.29 7.19
N GLY A 345 -1.00 -25.50 6.41
CA GLY A 345 -1.07 -26.13 5.09
C GLY A 345 -1.85 -25.30 4.08
N VAL A 346 -1.86 -23.97 4.22
CA VAL A 346 -2.36 -23.08 3.15
C VAL A 346 -1.30 -22.95 2.06
N ILE A 347 -0.04 -22.82 2.47
CA ILE A 347 1.14 -22.86 1.59
C ILE A 347 1.71 -24.28 1.69
N GLN A 348 1.80 -24.97 0.56
CA GLN A 348 2.22 -26.36 0.47
C GLN A 348 3.74 -26.49 0.38
N GLU A 349 4.21 -27.71 0.61
CA GLU A 349 5.62 -28.02 0.40
C GLU A 349 6.03 -27.77 -1.06
N GLY A 350 7.10 -26.99 -1.25
CA GLY A 350 7.63 -26.67 -2.56
C GLY A 350 7.00 -25.47 -3.27
N ASP A 351 5.99 -24.81 -2.68
CA ASP A 351 5.41 -23.58 -3.23
C ASP A 351 6.43 -22.41 -3.15
N ASP A 352 6.44 -21.55 -4.18
CA ASP A 352 7.20 -20.31 -4.20
C ASP A 352 6.36 -19.16 -3.61
N VAL A 353 7.02 -18.30 -2.83
CA VAL A 353 6.37 -17.23 -2.07
C VAL A 353 7.05 -15.89 -2.27
N LEU A 354 6.30 -14.83 -2.55
CA LEU A 354 6.78 -13.46 -2.59
C LEU A 354 6.23 -12.63 -1.41
N VAL A 355 7.10 -11.87 -0.76
CA VAL A 355 6.70 -10.93 0.29
C VAL A 355 7.26 -9.53 0.00
N PRO A 356 6.44 -8.48 -0.11
CA PRO A 356 6.93 -7.11 -0.24
C PRO A 356 7.45 -6.57 1.10
N VAL A 357 8.69 -6.07 1.08
CA VAL A 357 9.29 -5.33 2.19
C VAL A 357 8.93 -3.85 2.05
N THR A 358 7.74 -3.51 2.52
CA THR A 358 7.01 -2.24 2.30
C THR A 358 7.73 -0.96 2.72
N GLY A 359 8.63 -1.00 3.70
CA GLY A 359 9.29 0.19 4.21
C GLY A 359 10.59 -0.09 4.96
N PHE A 360 11.44 0.94 5.02
CA PHE A 360 12.80 0.81 5.55
C PHE A 360 12.84 0.87 7.08
N GLY A 361 13.66 0.01 7.69
CA GLY A 361 13.74 -0.10 9.15
C GLY A 361 14.21 1.16 9.87
N LEU A 362 14.99 2.05 9.22
CA LEU A 362 15.46 3.31 9.83
C LEU A 362 14.33 4.31 10.16
N LYS A 363 13.11 4.04 9.73
CA LYS A 363 11.95 4.91 9.96
C LYS A 363 11.22 4.64 11.26
N ASP A 364 11.54 3.54 11.93
CA ASP A 364 11.02 3.16 13.23
C ASP A 364 12.19 3.02 14.22
N GLU A 365 11.89 3.08 15.52
CA GLU A 365 12.91 2.78 16.52
C GLU A 365 13.37 1.33 16.35
N PRO A 366 14.69 1.05 16.35
CA PRO A 366 15.19 -0.31 16.26
C PRO A 366 14.69 -1.12 17.47
N PRO A 367 14.42 -2.43 17.31
CA PRO A 367 14.11 -3.29 18.43
C PRO A 367 15.26 -3.21 19.46
N ALA A 368 14.92 -3.15 20.75
CA ALA A 368 15.92 -3.08 21.81
C ALA A 368 16.93 -4.23 21.65
N SER A 369 18.22 -3.89 21.64
CA SER A 369 19.30 -4.87 21.73
C SER A 369 19.22 -5.57 23.09
N ASN A 370 19.24 -6.91 23.08
CA ASN A 370 19.32 -7.72 24.30
C ASN A 370 20.61 -7.46 25.08
#